data_AF-A0A945YDQ5-F1
#
_entry.id   AF-A0A945YDQ5-F1
#
_cell.length_a   1.000
_cell.length_b   1.000
_cell.length_c   1.000
_cell.angle_alpha   90.00
_cell.angle_beta   90.00
_cell.angle_gamma   90.00
#
_symmetry.space_group_name_H-M   'P 1'
#
loop_
_entity.id
_entity.type
_entity.pdbx_description
1 polymer ?
#
loop_
_entity_poly.entity_id
_entity_poly.type
_entity_poly.pdbx_seq_one_letter_code
_entity_poly.pdbx_strand_id
1 'polypeptide(L)'
;MAPSPNDLLQGTLGLLALRALRDESRHGWGIQQRINQIADNVLSVNQGSLYPALIRLEKQDLINSEWGTSEAGRRAKYYALTAKGRKQMDAETANWKKFASVVNLILETA
;
A
#
# COMPACT_ATOMS: atom_id res chain seq x y z
N MET A 1 -10.79 16.95 15.86
CA MET A 1 -11.42 15.64 15.59
C MET A 1 -10.31 14.61 15.55
N ALA A 2 -10.44 13.49 16.27
CA ALA A 2 -9.45 12.41 16.16
C ALA A 2 -9.44 11.88 14.71
N PRO A 3 -8.27 11.54 14.13
CA PRO A 3 -8.21 10.99 12.78
C PRO A 3 -9.05 9.72 12.71
N SER A 4 -9.86 9.58 11.66
CA SER A 4 -10.59 8.35 11.43
C SER A 4 -9.62 7.23 11.05
N PRO A 5 -9.99 5.95 11.24
CA PRO A 5 -9.21 4.83 10.72
C PRO A 5 -8.89 4.95 9.22
N ASN A 6 -9.77 5.62 8.48
CA ASN A 6 -9.59 5.86 7.06
C ASN A 6 -8.51 6.92 6.76
N ASP A 7 -8.38 7.95 7.60
CA ASP A 7 -7.33 8.98 7.46
C ASP A 7 -5.94 8.39 7.71
N LEU A 8 -5.83 7.52 8.72
CA LEU A 8 -4.59 6.78 9.01
C LEU A 8 -4.23 5.82 7.86
N LEU A 9 -5.24 5.21 7.23
CA LEU A 9 -5.05 4.39 6.04
C LEU A 9 -4.56 5.22 4.84
N GLN A 10 -5.09 6.43 4.62
CA GLN A 10 -4.59 7.30 3.54
C GLN A 10 -3.12 7.69 3.76
N GLY A 11 -2.72 7.94 5.00
CA GLY A 11 -1.33 8.23 5.36
C GLY A 11 -0.37 7.06 5.15
N THR A 12 -0.87 5.82 5.21
CA THR A 12 -0.07 4.58 5.09
C THR A 12 -0.24 3.88 3.74
N LEU A 13 -1.05 4.42 2.84
CA LEU A 13 -1.46 3.75 1.60
C LEU A 13 -0.28 3.41 0.67
N GLY A 14 0.79 4.22 0.69
CA GLY A 14 2.03 3.91 -0.03
C GLY A 14 2.65 2.59 0.44
N LEU A 15 2.83 2.43 1.75
CA LEU A 15 3.36 1.21 2.36
C LEU A 15 2.45 0.01 2.10
N LEU A 16 1.13 0.19 2.19
CA LEU A 16 0.15 -0.87 1.90
C LEU A 16 0.21 -1.32 0.43
N ALA A 17 0.35 -0.38 -0.51
CA ALA A 17 0.51 -0.68 -1.93
C ALA A 17 1.82 -1.43 -2.21
N LEU A 18 2.94 -1.00 -1.62
CA LEU A 18 4.21 -1.73 -1.72
C LEU A 18 4.07 -3.16 -1.18
N ARG A 19 3.41 -3.34 -0.04
CA ARG A 19 3.17 -4.67 0.54
C ARG A 19 2.33 -5.57 -0.36
N ALA A 20 1.30 -5.02 -1.01
CA ALA A 20 0.44 -5.76 -1.94
C ALA A 20 1.18 -6.26 -3.20
N LEU A 21 2.27 -5.58 -3.57
CA LEU A 21 3.15 -5.89 -4.71
C LEU A 21 4.36 -6.75 -4.34
N ARG A 22 4.52 -7.15 -3.08
CA ARG A 22 5.73 -7.85 -2.59
C ARG A 22 6.02 -9.16 -3.34
N ASP A 23 4.95 -9.89 -3.63
CA ASP A 23 5.01 -11.29 -4.07
C ASP A 23 4.83 -11.42 -5.59
N GLU A 24 4.06 -10.52 -6.21
CA GLU A 24 3.81 -10.52 -7.66
C GLU A 24 3.43 -9.13 -8.20
N SER A 25 3.59 -8.95 -9.52
CA SER A 25 3.09 -7.78 -10.24
C SER A 25 1.55 -7.77 -10.26
N ARG A 26 0.94 -6.59 -10.06
CA ARG A 26 -0.52 -6.45 -10.05
C ARG A 26 -0.96 -5.19 -10.79
N HIS A 27 -2.09 -5.25 -11.45
CA HIS A 27 -2.77 -4.06 -11.97
C HIS A 27 -3.49 -3.31 -10.84
N GLY A 28 -3.79 -2.03 -11.05
CA GLY A 28 -4.31 -1.13 -10.00
C GLY A 28 -5.53 -1.67 -9.24
N TRP A 29 -6.48 -2.31 -9.93
CA TRP A 29 -7.63 -2.96 -9.29
C TRP A 29 -7.22 -4.16 -8.42
N GLY A 30 -6.33 -5.02 -8.91
CA GLY A 30 -5.79 -6.14 -8.13
C GLY A 30 -5.03 -5.70 -6.87
N ILE A 31 -4.36 -4.55 -6.89
CA ILE A 31 -3.73 -3.96 -5.69
C ILE A 31 -4.79 -3.58 -4.66
N GLN A 32 -5.83 -2.86 -5.09
CA GLN A 32 -6.95 -2.49 -4.22
C GLN A 32 -7.60 -3.72 -3.58
N GLN A 33 -7.91 -4.73 -4.42
CA GLN A 33 -8.53 -5.96 -3.97
C GLN A 33 -7.65 -6.69 -2.96
N ARG A 34 -6.34 -6.77 -3.20
CA ARG A 34 -5.40 -7.42 -2.28
C ARG A 34 -5.34 -6.71 -0.93
N ILE A 35 -5.32 -5.37 -0.90
CA ILE A 35 -5.32 -4.63 0.37
C ILE A 35 -6.62 -4.88 1.13
N ASN A 36 -7.77 -4.80 0.45
CA ASN A 36 -9.07 -5.01 1.09
C ASN A 36 -9.24 -6.44 1.62
N GLN A 37 -8.72 -7.44 0.92
CA GLN A 37 -8.67 -8.84 1.38
C GLN A 37 -7.82 -8.99 2.65
N ILE A 38 -6.64 -8.34 2.71
CA ILE A 38 -5.77 -8.40 3.89
C ILE A 38 -6.40 -7.67 5.09
N ALA A 39 -7.11 -6.57 4.82
CA ALA A 39 -7.78 -5.77 5.83
C ALA A 39 -9.09 -6.39 6.35
N ASP A 40 -9.47 -7.59 5.88
CA ASP A 40 -10.70 -8.30 6.25
C ASP A 40 -11.96 -7.41 6.20
N ASN A 41 -12.03 -6.52 5.20
CA ASN A 41 -13.06 -5.48 5.03
C ASN A 41 -13.25 -4.49 6.19
N VAL A 42 -12.40 -4.51 7.22
CA VAL A 42 -12.42 -3.53 8.32
C VAL A 42 -12.03 -2.13 7.80
N LEU A 43 -11.26 -2.10 6.72
CA LEU A 43 -10.81 -0.89 6.04
C LEU A 43 -10.94 -1.05 4.53
N SER A 44 -11.43 -0.01 3.85
CA SER A 44 -11.63 -0.02 2.40
C SER A 44 -10.77 1.03 1.71
N VAL A 45 -9.86 0.56 0.86
CA VAL A 45 -9.15 1.42 -0.08
C VAL A 45 -10.07 1.70 -1.26
N ASN A 46 -10.24 2.98 -1.59
CA ASN A 46 -10.90 3.40 -2.83
C ASN A 46 -9.88 3.72 -3.92
N GLN A 47 -10.32 3.67 -5.18
CA GLN A 47 -9.46 3.97 -6.33
C GLN A 47 -8.98 5.42 -6.34
N GLY A 48 -9.82 6.35 -5.87
CA GLY A 48 -9.54 7.79 -5.86
C GLY A 48 -8.28 8.14 -5.08
N SER A 49 -7.93 7.38 -4.04
CA SER A 49 -6.69 7.59 -3.29
C SER A 49 -5.55 6.65 -3.66
N LEU A 50 -5.85 5.44 -4.13
CA LEU A 50 -4.83 4.47 -4.55
C LEU A 50 -4.02 4.97 -5.74
N TYR A 51 -4.66 5.48 -6.80
CA TYR A 51 -3.94 5.90 -8.01
C TYR A 51 -2.96 7.06 -7.75
N PRO A 52 -3.32 8.12 -7.00
CA PRO A 52 -2.35 9.12 -6.58
C PRO A 52 -1.17 8.55 -5.79
N ALA A 53 -1.39 7.55 -4.93
CA ALA A 53 -0.31 6.88 -4.21
C ALA A 53 0.61 6.10 -5.16
N LEU A 54 0.06 5.33 -6.11
CA LEU A 54 0.84 4.62 -7.13
C LEU A 54 1.69 5.57 -7.97
N ILE A 55 1.13 6.72 -8.38
CA ILE A 55 1.89 7.75 -9.11
C ILE A 55 3.08 8.26 -8.28
N ARG A 56 2.90 8.49 -6.97
CA ARG A 56 4.00 8.92 -6.10
C ARG A 56 5.09 7.85 -5.97
N LEU A 57 4.70 6.59 -5.77
CA LEU A 57 5.64 5.47 -5.67
C LEU A 57 6.42 5.27 -6.97
N GLU A 58 5.76 5.41 -8.12
CA GLU A 58 6.39 5.33 -9.45
C GLU A 58 7.38 6.48 -9.66
N LYS A 59 7.01 7.71 -9.31
CA LYS A 59 7.93 8.88 -9.34
C LYS A 59 9.14 8.74 -8.41
N GLN A 60 9.06 7.90 -7.39
CA GLN A 60 10.15 7.63 -6.45
C GLN A 60 10.98 6.41 -6.85
N ASP A 61 10.71 5.80 -8.00
CA ASP A 61 11.31 4.54 -8.48
C ASP A 61 11.13 3.36 -7.52
N LEU A 62 10.09 3.39 -6.68
CA LEU A 62 9.77 2.31 -5.76
C LEU A 62 8.97 1.20 -6.46
N ILE A 63 8.24 1.57 -7.51
CA ILE A 63 7.54 0.63 -8.38
C ILE A 63 7.81 0.99 -9.84
N ASN A 64 7.84 -0.03 -10.70
CA ASN A 64 7.81 0.14 -12.15
C ASN A 64 6.42 -0.21 -12.67
N SER A 65 6.14 0.17 -13.91
CA SER A 65 4.88 -0.17 -14.54
C SER A 65 5.03 -0.61 -15.98
N GLU A 66 4.08 -1.45 -16.41
CA GLU A 66 3.99 -1.94 -17.77
C GLU A 66 2.53 -2.07 -18.19
N TRP A 67 2.26 -1.91 -19.49
CA TRP A 67 0.93 -2.19 -20.03
C TRP A 67 0.81 -3.68 -20.32
N GLY A 68 -0.25 -4.30 -19.84
CA GLY A 68 -0.58 -5.69 -20.09
C GLY A 68 -2.06 -5.92 -20.37
N THR A 69 -2.43 -7.17 -20.59
CA THR A 69 -3.82 -7.60 -20.74
C THR A 69 -4.29 -8.20 -19.43
N SER A 70 -5.40 -7.67 -18.88
CA SER A 70 -6.01 -8.21 -17.66
C SER A 70 -6.70 -9.55 -17.92
N GLU A 71 -7.05 -10.25 -16.83
CA GLU A 71 -7.85 -11.48 -16.88
C GLU A 71 -9.18 -11.29 -17.62
N ALA A 72 -9.72 -10.07 -17.61
CA ALA A 72 -10.93 -9.71 -18.35
C ALA A 72 -10.68 -9.29 -19.82
N GLY A 73 -9.47 -9.54 -20.35
CA GLY A 73 -9.08 -9.22 -21.72
C GLY A 73 -8.90 -7.73 -22.01
N ARG A 74 -8.86 -6.87 -20.98
CA ARG A 74 -8.75 -5.41 -21.14
C ARG A 74 -7.33 -4.95 -20.92
N ARG A 75 -6.90 -3.93 -21.66
CA ARG A 75 -5.59 -3.29 -21.43
C ARG A 75 -5.57 -2.65 -20.03
N ALA A 76 -4.59 -3.01 -19.21
CA ALA A 76 -4.43 -2.51 -17.86
C ALA A 76 -2.95 -2.18 -17.58
N LYS A 77 -2.73 -1.19 -16.71
CA LYS A 77 -1.39 -0.86 -16.22
C LYS A 77 -1.06 -1.76 -15.03
N TYR A 78 -0.04 -2.58 -15.18
CA TYR A 78 0.53 -3.44 -14.16
C TYR A 78 1.67 -2.72 -13.45
N TYR A 79 1.83 -3.00 -12.16
CA TYR A 79 2.86 -2.42 -11.32
C TYR A 79 3.66 -3.53 -10.66
N ALA A 80 4.98 -3.36 -10.62
CA ALA A 80 5.90 -4.30 -10.00
C ALA A 80 6.84 -3.58 -9.04
N LEU A 81 7.16 -4.23 -7.92
CA LEU A 81 8.09 -3.70 -6.93
C LEU A 81 9.52 -3.65 -7.50
N THR A 82 10.21 -2.53 -7.33
CA THR A 82 11.65 -2.47 -7.65
C THR A 82 12.50 -2.98 -6.48
N ALA A 83 13.80 -3.19 -6.70
CA ALA A 83 14.73 -3.48 -5.61
C ALA A 83 14.79 -2.35 -4.57
N LYS A 84 14.69 -1.09 -5.02
CA LYS A 84 14.60 0.10 -4.16
C LYS A 84 13.29 0.10 -3.37
N GLY A 85 12.17 -0.19 -4.03
CA GLY A 85 10.86 -0.35 -3.41
C GLY A 85 10.84 -1.41 -2.31
N ARG A 86 11.49 -2.55 -2.53
CA ARG A 86 11.61 -3.61 -1.53
C ARG A 86 12.32 -3.15 -0.27
N LYS A 87 13.49 -2.51 -0.42
CA LYS A 87 14.26 -1.95 0.70
C LYS A 87 13.47 -0.88 1.46
N GLN A 88 12.79 0.01 0.73
CA GLN A 88 11.96 1.06 1.33
C GLN A 88 10.80 0.46 2.13
N MET A 89 10.09 -0.52 1.55
CA MET A 89 8.99 -1.22 2.21
C MET A 89 9.45 -1.89 3.51
N ASP A 90 10.60 -2.57 3.50
CA ASP A 90 11.13 -3.24 4.68
C ASP A 90 11.49 -2.22 5.78
N ALA A 91 12.14 -1.11 5.41
CA ALA A 91 12.50 -0.03 6.33
C ALA A 91 11.28 0.67 6.94
N GLU A 92 10.30 1.04 6.11
CA GLU A 92 9.04 1.65 6.57
C GLU A 92 8.24 0.71 7.46
N THR A 93 8.21 -0.59 7.13
CA THR A 93 7.56 -1.61 7.97
C THR A 93 8.20 -1.69 9.36
N ALA A 94 9.53 -1.67 9.43
CA ALA A 94 10.25 -1.70 10.71
C ALA A 94 9.97 -0.44 11.54
N ASN A 95 10.01 0.73 10.90
CA ASN A 95 9.71 2.02 11.55
C ASN A 95 8.28 2.07 12.07
N TRP A 96 7.31 1.61 11.28
CA TRP A 96 5.90 1.55 11.68
C TRP A 96 5.69 0.68 12.91
N LYS A 97 6.26 -0.54 12.91
CA LYS A 97 6.16 -1.46 14.05
C LYS A 97 6.71 -0.84 15.33
N LYS A 98 7.88 -0.19 15.25
CA LYS A 98 8.50 0.48 16.40
C LYS A 98 7.63 1.62 16.92
N PHE A 99 7.09 2.45 16.02
CA PHE A 99 6.23 3.55 16.40
C PHE A 99 4.95 3.05 17.09
N ALA A 100 4.26 2.08 16.47
CA ALA A 100 3.05 1.47 17.03
C ALA A 100 3.30 0.85 18.41
N SER A 101 4.43 0.16 18.61
CA SER A 101 4.74 -0.43 19.92
C SER A 101 4.94 0.62 21.01
N VAL A 102 5.57 1.76 20.69
CA VAL A 102 5.79 2.83 21.67
C VAL A 102 4.47 3.51 22.02
N VAL A 103 3.63 3.78 21.02
CA VAL A 103 2.29 4.37 21.26
C VAL A 103 1.45 3.44 22.13
N ASN A 104 1.39 2.14 21.81
CA ASN A 104 0.63 1.17 22.59
C ASN A 104 1.15 1.09 24.03
N LEU A 105 2.48 1.06 24.23
CA LEU A 105 3.07 1.05 25.57
C LEU A 105 2.64 2.27 26.40
N ILE A 106 2.65 3.47 25.81
CA ILE A 106 2.23 4.70 26.49
C ILE A 106 0.74 4.63 26.86
N LEU A 107 -0.11 4.12 25.97
CA LEU A 107 -1.56 4.03 26.18
C LEU A 107 -1.97 2.94 27.18
N GLU A 108 -1.18 1.86 27.32
CA GLU A 108 -1.45 0.76 28.25
C GLU A 108 -0.87 0.98 29.65
N THR A 109 0.19 1.78 29.76
CA THR A 109 0.88 2.05 31.05
C THR A 109 0.32 3.30 31.75
N ALA A 110 -0.45 4.13 31.06
CA ALA A 110 -1.06 5.36 31.60
C ALA A 110 -2.46 5.12 32.18
#